data_AF-A0A1M7KIZ9-F1
#
_entry.id   AF-A0A1M7KIZ9-F1
#
_cell.length_a   1.000
_cell.length_b   1.000
_cell.length_c   1.000
_cell.angle_alpha   90.00
_cell.angle_beta   90.00
_cell.angle_gamma   90.00
#
_symmetry.space_group_name_H-M   'P 1'
#
loop_
_entity.id
_entity.type
_entity.pdbx_description
1 polymer ?
#
loop_
_entity_poly.entity_id
_entity_poly.type
_entity_poly.pdbx_seq_one_letter_code
_entity_poly.pdbx_strand_id
1 'polypeptide(L)'
;MAISAQLNTSYLASNLVNQKYQPLENINMQQADQPTITNLASNRSTTLDRLNIQARNLTYIGEDINGTMAREQAAGMLPPLVVISSNRSGWIRRTYDVGRVLAGNGNFANMNDRDALFNGAVPIYCPFRLAAAQQPLRNVYIFVHVTEYGTYAQNLAGTNMRVIGWKMRSPNQLVGFGGARYAAIEFFKHINSNTNPVSCNMIWMFDDNVVYINNFPDLQPVEAAMTNNANLVGLGFTGATSALTYEQITQIAHQPPPQQVAAAPVGAPILQQAVLWRISALRASNTNYCPYFITSAEDSSLTKYLGDTLCQYYVGSTVQKGALASTDYDNQPGSQRFSALKSQLLNLLYENAQPPNIDTPAQANCPLNTLLATFPPATLNKELPQVMYSKAVEQILFTALDNQLRLPVGTFTFTPAFIQLIDVI
;
A
#
# COMPACT_ATOMS: atom_id res chain seq x y z
N MET A 1 -15.18 28.69 12.76
CA MET A 1 -15.14 27.45 13.56
C MET A 1 -13.94 26.66 13.11
N ALA A 2 -13.32 25.91 14.02
CA ALA A 2 -12.13 25.13 13.74
C ALA A 2 -12.40 23.64 13.99
N ILE A 3 -11.65 22.81 13.26
CA ILE A 3 -11.60 21.36 13.46
C ILE A 3 -11.21 21.10 14.91
N SER A 4 -11.94 20.26 15.64
CA SER A 4 -11.56 19.93 17.02
C SER A 4 -10.89 18.56 17.10
N ALA A 5 -9.83 18.42 17.88
CA ALA A 5 -9.14 17.15 18.11
C ALA A 5 -8.38 17.13 19.45
N GLN A 6 -7.92 15.95 19.87
CA GLN A 6 -7.06 15.76 21.03
C GLN A 6 -5.78 15.02 20.63
N LEU A 7 -4.72 15.10 21.45
CA LEU A 7 -3.53 14.27 21.27
C LEU A 7 -3.83 12.83 21.69
N ASN A 8 -3.49 11.88 20.84
CA ASN A 8 -3.53 10.47 21.22
C ASN A 8 -2.37 10.14 22.16
N THR A 9 -2.64 10.07 23.45
CA THR A 9 -1.61 9.80 24.48
C THR A 9 -0.97 8.41 24.36
N SER A 10 -1.60 7.47 23.63
CA SER A 10 -1.06 6.14 23.34
C SER A 10 -0.19 6.07 22.07
N TYR A 11 -0.06 7.18 21.33
CA TYR A 11 0.70 7.24 20.09
C TYR A 11 2.16 6.79 20.29
N LEU A 12 2.58 5.78 19.50
CA LEU A 12 3.91 5.12 19.57
C LEU A 12 4.23 4.40 20.90
N ALA A 13 3.27 4.27 21.81
CA ALA A 13 3.38 3.45 23.00
C ALA A 13 2.93 1.98 22.77
N SER A 14 2.20 1.75 21.67
CA SER A 14 1.56 0.46 21.35
C SER A 14 2.14 -0.20 20.11
N ASN A 15 2.04 -1.53 20.07
CA ASN A 15 2.42 -2.36 18.92
C ASN A 15 1.33 -2.48 17.86
N LEU A 16 0.18 -1.82 18.05
CA LEU A 16 -0.95 -1.91 17.13
C LEU A 16 -0.66 -1.14 15.82
N VAL A 17 -0.91 -1.80 14.69
CA VAL A 17 -0.66 -1.30 13.33
C VAL A 17 -1.49 -0.06 12.99
N ASN A 18 -2.68 0.10 13.56
CA ASN A 18 -3.52 1.27 13.36
C ASN A 18 -3.07 2.48 14.20
N GLN A 19 -2.47 2.27 15.37
CA GLN A 19 -2.07 3.35 16.27
C GLN A 19 -0.80 4.07 15.85
N LYS A 20 0.08 3.44 15.04
CA LYS A 20 1.26 4.12 14.46
C LYS A 20 0.93 5.25 13.48
N TYR A 21 -0.35 5.50 13.18
CA TYR A 21 -0.81 6.51 12.21
C TYR A 21 -1.81 7.52 12.79
N GLN A 22 -2.03 7.51 14.10
CA GLN A 22 -3.07 8.30 14.75
C GLN A 22 -2.46 9.18 15.84
N PRO A 23 -1.69 10.23 15.50
CA PRO A 23 -1.21 11.19 16.48
C PRO A 23 -2.36 12.01 17.12
N LEU A 24 -3.52 12.09 16.46
CA LEU A 24 -4.72 12.73 17.00
C LEU A 24 -5.78 11.68 17.36
N GLU A 25 -6.67 12.02 18.28
CA GLU A 25 -7.89 11.29 18.61
C GLU A 25 -9.09 12.24 18.68
N ASN A 26 -10.30 11.68 18.68
CA ASN A 26 -11.55 12.43 18.79
C ASN A 26 -11.66 13.60 17.79
N ILE A 27 -11.17 13.40 16.56
CA ILE A 27 -11.29 14.41 15.50
C ILE A 27 -12.76 14.58 15.16
N ASN A 28 -13.29 15.77 15.41
CA ASN A 28 -14.65 16.15 15.08
C ASN A 28 -14.63 17.32 14.10
N MET A 29 -15.45 17.20 13.05
CA MET A 29 -15.51 18.12 11.91
C MET A 29 -16.96 18.27 11.48
N GLN A 30 -17.31 19.46 10.99
CA GLN A 30 -18.65 19.79 10.49
C GLN A 30 -18.57 20.31 9.05
N GLN A 31 -19.72 20.41 8.38
CA GLN A 31 -19.78 20.96 7.02
C GLN A 31 -19.18 22.37 6.91
N ALA A 32 -19.26 23.16 7.98
CA ALA A 32 -18.67 24.50 8.06
C ALA A 32 -17.14 24.51 7.99
N ASP A 33 -16.47 23.38 8.25
CA ASP A 33 -15.00 23.24 8.20
C ASP A 33 -14.48 22.96 6.77
N GLN A 34 -15.39 22.82 5.80
CA GLN A 34 -15.06 22.58 4.38
C GLN A 34 -13.99 23.55 3.82
N PRO A 35 -14.01 24.87 4.09
CA PRO A 35 -12.95 25.77 3.63
C PRO A 35 -11.57 25.42 4.21
N THR A 36 -11.50 25.08 5.50
CA THR A 36 -10.26 24.68 6.19
C THR A 36 -9.68 23.40 5.58
N ILE A 37 -10.54 22.40 5.33
CA ILE A 37 -10.15 21.13 4.70
C ILE A 37 -9.67 21.34 3.26
N THR A 38 -10.40 22.17 2.50
CA THR A 38 -10.05 22.50 1.11
C THR A 38 -8.72 23.22 1.04
N ASN A 39 -8.48 24.18 1.94
CA ASN A 39 -7.21 24.90 2.03
C ASN A 39 -6.07 23.96 2.43
N LEU A 40 -6.29 23.06 3.38
CA LEU A 40 -5.29 22.08 3.80
C LEU A 40 -4.86 21.16 2.65
N ALA A 41 -5.82 20.61 1.90
CA ALA A 41 -5.55 19.78 0.73
C ALA A 41 -4.89 20.57 -0.41
N SER A 42 -5.38 21.78 -0.69
CA SER A 42 -4.85 22.65 -1.75
C SER A 42 -3.43 23.13 -1.45
N ASN A 43 -3.11 23.42 -0.19
CA ASN A 43 -1.76 23.77 0.25
C ASN A 43 -0.78 22.63 -0.01
N ARG A 44 -1.17 21.38 0.30
CA ARG A 44 -0.36 20.20 -0.03
C ARG A 44 -0.13 20.07 -1.54
N SER A 45 -1.20 20.16 -2.34
CA SER A 45 -1.07 20.12 -3.81
C SER A 45 -0.12 21.20 -4.30
N THR A 46 -0.33 22.45 -3.89
CA THR A 46 0.48 23.61 -4.30
C THR A 46 1.94 23.47 -3.87
N THR A 47 2.21 22.89 -2.71
CA THR A 47 3.58 22.60 -2.28
C THR A 47 4.21 21.54 -3.17
N LEU A 48 3.53 20.44 -3.45
CA LEU A 48 4.06 19.38 -4.31
C LEU A 48 4.28 19.88 -5.75
N ASP A 49 3.39 20.72 -6.27
CA ASP A 49 3.53 21.38 -7.57
C ASP A 49 4.74 22.34 -7.58
N ARG A 50 4.94 23.12 -6.51
CA ARG A 50 6.14 23.97 -6.33
C ARG A 50 7.42 23.16 -6.25
N LEU A 51 7.36 21.96 -5.67
CA LEU A 51 8.47 21.01 -5.68
C LEU A 51 8.67 20.34 -7.05
N ASN A 52 7.87 20.70 -8.06
CA ASN A 52 7.91 20.08 -9.38
C ASN A 52 7.76 18.56 -9.30
N ILE A 53 6.97 18.05 -8.35
CA ILE A 53 6.66 16.63 -8.23
C ILE A 53 5.60 16.32 -9.28
N GLN A 54 6.07 15.85 -10.44
CA GLN A 54 5.20 15.55 -11.57
C GLN A 54 4.66 14.13 -11.43
N ALA A 55 3.66 13.95 -10.55
CA ALA A 55 3.09 12.63 -10.26
C ALA A 55 2.57 11.90 -11.49
N ARG A 56 2.30 12.63 -12.58
CA ARG A 56 1.82 12.08 -13.85
C ARG A 56 2.92 11.59 -14.78
N ASN A 57 4.20 11.88 -14.50
CA ASN A 57 5.30 11.54 -15.38
C ASN A 57 6.14 10.44 -14.74
N LEU A 58 5.78 9.20 -15.02
CA LEU A 58 6.40 8.01 -14.43
C LEU A 58 7.40 7.38 -15.40
N THR A 59 8.51 6.90 -14.85
CA THR A 59 9.47 6.05 -15.53
C THR A 59 9.55 4.73 -14.81
N TYR A 60 9.44 3.63 -15.56
CA TYR A 60 9.64 2.27 -15.06
C TYR A 60 10.92 1.68 -15.65
N ILE A 61 11.65 0.96 -14.81
CA ILE A 61 12.82 0.19 -15.18
C ILE A 61 12.61 -1.27 -14.79
N GLY A 62 13.07 -2.19 -15.63
CA GLY A 62 12.97 -3.61 -15.36
C GLY A 62 13.60 -4.44 -16.46
N GLU A 63 13.92 -5.68 -16.13
CA GLU A 63 14.33 -6.68 -17.13
C GLU A 63 13.12 -7.02 -18.01
N ASP A 64 13.26 -6.80 -19.32
CA ASP A 64 12.20 -7.03 -20.30
C ASP A 64 10.86 -6.38 -19.88
N ILE A 65 10.91 -5.09 -19.56
CA ILE A 65 9.73 -4.32 -19.13
C ILE A 65 8.75 -4.18 -20.31
N ASN A 66 9.24 -4.12 -21.54
CA ASN A 66 8.38 -4.13 -22.72
C ASN A 66 7.70 -5.48 -22.93
N GLY A 67 8.41 -6.61 -22.79
CA GLY A 67 7.79 -7.93 -22.84
C GLY A 67 6.86 -8.24 -21.67
N THR A 68 6.98 -7.49 -20.57
CA THR A 68 6.02 -7.57 -19.45
C THR A 68 4.62 -7.15 -19.87
N MET A 69 4.50 -6.11 -20.71
CA MET A 69 3.20 -5.75 -21.28
C MET A 69 2.65 -6.89 -22.14
N ALA A 70 3.45 -7.39 -23.09
CA ALA A 70 3.00 -8.46 -23.99
C ALA A 70 2.55 -9.72 -23.22
N ARG A 71 3.24 -10.08 -22.13
CA ARG A 71 2.85 -11.19 -21.24
C ARG A 71 1.50 -10.97 -20.59
N GLU A 72 1.28 -9.81 -19.98
CA GLU A 72 0.01 -9.49 -19.31
C GLU A 72 -1.17 -9.30 -20.29
N GLN A 73 -0.86 -9.20 -21.58
CA GLN A 73 -1.83 -9.10 -22.67
C GLN A 73 -2.13 -10.46 -23.33
N ALA A 74 -1.39 -11.51 -22.98
CA ALA A 74 -1.61 -12.84 -23.54
C ALA A 74 -2.99 -13.40 -23.13
N ALA A 75 -3.58 -14.20 -24.03
CA ALA A 75 -4.86 -14.84 -23.79
C ALA A 75 -4.78 -15.83 -22.61
N GLY A 76 -5.78 -15.80 -21.73
CA GLY A 76 -5.88 -16.72 -20.58
C GLY A 76 -5.05 -16.33 -19.36
N MET A 77 -4.36 -15.19 -19.39
CA MET A 77 -3.63 -14.69 -18.23
C MET A 77 -4.57 -14.34 -17.07
N LEU A 78 -4.17 -14.75 -15.88
CA LEU A 78 -4.84 -14.48 -14.61
C LEU A 78 -4.34 -13.15 -14.01
N PRO A 79 -5.11 -12.50 -13.13
CA PRO A 79 -4.68 -11.27 -12.46
C PRO A 79 -3.28 -11.41 -11.82
N PRO A 80 -2.29 -10.57 -12.15
CA PRO A 80 -0.95 -10.72 -11.59
C PRO A 80 -0.92 -10.42 -10.09
N LEU A 81 0.08 -10.97 -9.41
CA LEU A 81 0.38 -10.63 -8.01
C LEU A 81 1.38 -9.48 -7.99
N VAL A 82 0.98 -8.35 -7.41
CA VAL A 82 1.79 -7.13 -7.33
C VAL A 82 2.15 -6.88 -5.88
N VAL A 83 3.44 -6.84 -5.59
CA VAL A 83 3.96 -6.70 -4.24
C VAL A 83 4.60 -5.34 -4.10
N ILE A 84 4.21 -4.60 -3.07
CA ILE A 84 4.80 -3.30 -2.73
C ILE A 84 5.86 -3.54 -1.68
N SER A 85 7.10 -3.16 -1.98
CA SER A 85 8.23 -3.41 -1.09
C SER A 85 9.21 -2.24 -1.03
N SER A 86 9.95 -2.18 0.07
CA SER A 86 11.11 -1.32 0.24
C SER A 86 12.04 -1.90 1.30
N ASN A 87 13.35 -1.81 1.07
CA ASN A 87 14.43 -2.17 1.99
C ASN A 87 14.35 -3.59 2.58
N ARG A 88 13.78 -4.57 1.87
CA ARG A 88 13.46 -5.92 2.40
C ARG A 88 13.78 -7.06 1.43
N SER A 89 14.53 -6.81 0.36
CA SER A 89 14.81 -7.82 -0.66
C SER A 89 15.56 -9.04 -0.11
N GLY A 90 16.48 -8.84 0.83
CA GLY A 90 17.20 -9.91 1.50
C GLY A 90 16.29 -10.79 2.36
N TRP A 91 15.30 -10.20 3.05
CA TRP A 91 14.30 -10.97 3.80
C TRP A 91 13.39 -11.79 2.88
N ILE A 92 12.92 -11.18 1.77
CA ILE A 92 12.13 -11.88 0.76
C ILE A 92 12.92 -13.06 0.20
N ARG A 93 14.21 -12.86 -0.13
CA ARG A 93 15.06 -13.93 -0.66
C ARG A 93 15.24 -15.08 0.34
N ARG A 94 15.62 -14.78 1.58
CA ARG A 94 15.81 -15.81 2.61
C ARG A 94 14.54 -16.64 2.85
N THR A 95 13.39 -15.98 2.96
CA THR A 95 12.12 -16.67 3.20
C THR A 95 11.63 -17.43 1.97
N TYR A 96 11.91 -16.94 0.76
CA TYR A 96 11.72 -17.69 -0.48
C TYR A 96 12.54 -19.00 -0.47
N ASP A 97 13.84 -18.92 -0.14
CA ASP A 97 14.73 -20.10 -0.14
C ASP A 97 14.25 -21.14 0.90
N VAL A 98 13.82 -20.70 2.09
CA VAL A 98 13.21 -21.58 3.10
C VAL A 98 11.95 -22.27 2.56
N GLY A 99 11.02 -21.50 1.99
CA GLY A 99 9.79 -22.06 1.41
C GLY A 99 10.06 -23.01 0.25
N ARG A 100 11.11 -22.76 -0.53
CA ARG A 100 11.51 -23.61 -1.65
C ARG A 100 12.05 -24.96 -1.18
N VAL A 101 12.80 -24.99 -0.08
CA VAL A 101 13.21 -26.24 0.56
C VAL A 101 12.00 -27.02 1.06
N LEU A 102 11.04 -26.34 1.72
CA LEU A 102 9.82 -26.97 2.25
C LEU A 102 8.95 -27.59 1.16
N ALA A 103 8.76 -26.90 0.03
CA ALA A 103 7.98 -27.45 -1.07
C ALA A 103 8.74 -28.53 -1.89
N GLY A 104 10.02 -28.77 -1.61
CA GLY A 104 10.83 -29.80 -2.27
C GLY A 104 10.95 -29.59 -3.80
N ASN A 105 10.60 -30.62 -4.57
CA ASN A 105 10.54 -30.54 -6.05
C ASN A 105 9.15 -30.08 -6.58
N GLY A 106 8.18 -29.86 -5.69
CA GLY A 106 6.80 -29.55 -6.05
C GLY A 106 6.39 -28.11 -5.75
N ASN A 107 5.08 -27.89 -5.73
CA ASN A 107 4.46 -26.67 -5.22
C ASN A 107 3.63 -27.02 -3.98
N PHE A 108 3.32 -26.02 -3.19
CA PHE A 108 2.25 -26.14 -2.21
C PHE A 108 0.90 -26.29 -2.93
N ALA A 109 -0.12 -26.76 -2.21
CA ALA A 109 -1.43 -27.00 -2.79
C ALA A 109 -2.07 -25.71 -3.33
N ASN A 110 -1.90 -24.61 -2.60
CA ASN A 110 -2.38 -23.27 -2.96
C ASN A 110 -1.64 -22.18 -2.17
N MET A 111 -1.98 -20.92 -2.45
CA MET A 111 -1.27 -19.76 -1.88
C MET A 111 -1.34 -19.70 -0.37
N ASN A 112 -2.38 -20.28 0.21
CA ASN A 112 -2.65 -20.25 1.63
C ASN A 112 -2.45 -21.62 2.28
N ASP A 113 -1.68 -22.48 1.63
CA ASP A 113 -1.18 -23.71 2.23
C ASP A 113 -0.33 -23.37 3.46
N ARG A 114 -0.64 -24.05 4.56
CA ARG A 114 -0.01 -23.84 5.86
C ARG A 114 1.33 -24.54 5.97
N ASP A 115 1.59 -25.53 5.12
CA ASP A 115 2.86 -26.26 5.11
C ASP A 115 4.01 -25.33 4.73
N ALA A 116 3.71 -24.25 3.99
CA ALA A 116 4.66 -23.19 3.71
C ALA A 116 5.14 -22.45 4.97
N LEU A 117 4.43 -22.56 6.09
CA LEU A 117 4.71 -21.84 7.33
C LEU A 117 5.45 -22.70 8.37
N PHE A 118 5.72 -23.98 8.09
CA PHE A 118 6.37 -24.90 9.05
C PHE A 118 7.74 -24.41 9.54
N ASN A 119 8.40 -23.57 8.74
CA ASN A 119 9.69 -23.00 9.09
C ASN A 119 9.67 -21.46 8.94
N GLY A 120 8.58 -20.84 9.39
CA GLY A 120 8.46 -19.40 9.50
C GLY A 120 7.77 -18.69 8.33
N ALA A 121 8.12 -17.41 8.18
CA ALA A 121 7.36 -16.41 7.44
C ALA A 121 7.56 -16.45 5.91
N VAL A 122 7.24 -17.57 5.25
CA VAL A 122 7.24 -17.65 3.78
C VAL A 122 6.13 -16.76 3.22
N PRO A 123 6.43 -15.77 2.36
CA PRO A 123 5.42 -14.85 1.83
C PRO A 123 4.33 -15.56 1.03
N ILE A 124 3.10 -15.02 1.07
CA ILE A 124 1.94 -15.64 0.39
C ILE A 124 2.07 -15.62 -1.14
N TYR A 125 2.76 -14.62 -1.67
CA TYR A 125 2.91 -14.37 -3.11
C TYR A 125 4.06 -15.13 -3.78
N CYS A 126 4.80 -15.98 -3.04
CA CYS A 126 5.88 -16.75 -3.65
C CYS A 126 5.33 -17.66 -4.77
N PRO A 127 5.94 -17.68 -5.97
CA PRO A 127 5.41 -18.43 -7.12
C PRO A 127 5.12 -19.90 -6.84
N PHE A 128 5.95 -20.57 -6.03
CA PHE A 128 5.76 -21.98 -5.64
C PHE A 128 4.58 -22.24 -4.70
N ARG A 129 3.92 -21.20 -4.22
CA ARG A 129 2.65 -21.31 -3.50
C ARG A 129 1.44 -21.20 -4.42
N LEU A 130 1.60 -20.83 -5.68
CA LEU A 130 0.51 -20.90 -6.65
C LEU A 130 0.17 -22.36 -6.96
N ALA A 131 -1.13 -22.64 -7.12
CA ALA A 131 -1.56 -23.93 -7.66
C ALA A 131 -0.91 -24.17 -9.03
N ALA A 132 -0.54 -25.42 -9.33
CA ALA A 132 0.22 -25.75 -10.53
C ALA A 132 -0.40 -25.24 -11.84
N ALA A 133 -1.75 -25.26 -11.94
CA ALA A 133 -2.47 -24.76 -13.11
C ALA A 133 -2.41 -23.22 -13.26
N GLN A 134 -2.15 -22.48 -12.17
CA GLN A 134 -2.11 -21.02 -12.18
C GLN A 134 -0.72 -20.45 -12.44
N GLN A 135 0.35 -21.20 -12.11
CA GLN A 135 1.74 -20.76 -12.29
C GLN A 135 2.09 -20.22 -13.68
N PRO A 136 1.76 -20.91 -14.79
CA PRO A 136 2.10 -20.40 -16.12
C PRO A 136 1.25 -19.19 -16.53
N LEU A 137 0.16 -18.92 -15.82
CA LEU A 137 -0.83 -17.89 -16.16
C LEU A 137 -0.79 -16.68 -15.23
N ARG A 138 0.08 -16.67 -14.20
CA ARG A 138 0.08 -15.63 -13.17
C ARG A 138 1.48 -15.18 -12.83
N ASN A 139 1.81 -13.96 -13.22
CA ASN A 139 3.09 -13.35 -12.92
C ASN A 139 3.11 -12.71 -11.52
N VAL A 140 4.32 -12.62 -10.95
CA VAL A 140 4.58 -11.93 -9.67
C VAL A 140 5.53 -10.77 -9.91
N TYR A 141 5.11 -9.56 -9.54
CA TYR A 141 5.87 -8.33 -9.69
C TYR A 141 6.19 -7.71 -8.33
N ILE A 142 7.44 -7.34 -8.10
CA ILE A 142 7.87 -6.58 -6.92
C ILE A 142 8.13 -5.13 -7.35
N PHE A 143 7.27 -4.23 -6.92
CA PHE A 143 7.39 -2.80 -7.19
C PHE A 143 8.22 -2.11 -6.11
N VAL A 144 9.30 -1.47 -6.53
CA VAL A 144 10.24 -0.74 -5.66
C VAL A 144 10.61 0.60 -6.27
N HIS A 145 11.00 1.56 -5.46
CA HIS A 145 11.55 2.81 -5.99
C HIS A 145 12.88 2.52 -6.72
N VAL A 146 13.16 3.27 -7.80
CA VAL A 146 14.32 3.06 -8.68
C VAL A 146 15.65 2.97 -7.93
N THR A 147 15.77 3.66 -6.80
CA THR A 147 16.99 3.67 -5.98
C THR A 147 17.29 2.33 -5.35
N GLU A 148 16.29 1.46 -5.20
CA GLU A 148 16.42 0.13 -4.60
C GLU A 148 16.43 -0.99 -5.66
N TYR A 149 16.13 -0.66 -6.93
CA TYR A 149 15.99 -1.64 -8.01
C TYR A 149 17.17 -2.60 -8.12
N GLY A 150 18.41 -2.09 -8.14
CA GLY A 150 19.60 -2.92 -8.34
C GLY A 150 19.76 -4.00 -7.26
N THR A 151 19.56 -3.63 -6.00
CA THR A 151 19.63 -4.56 -4.86
C THR A 151 18.51 -5.61 -4.93
N TYR A 152 17.29 -5.19 -5.26
CA TYR A 152 16.17 -6.12 -5.41
C TYR A 152 16.36 -7.07 -6.59
N ALA A 153 16.76 -6.57 -7.75
CA ALA A 153 17.00 -7.38 -8.95
C ALA A 153 18.08 -8.43 -8.70
N GLN A 154 19.16 -8.06 -8.02
CA GLN A 154 20.22 -8.99 -7.63
C GLN A 154 19.72 -10.06 -6.65
N ASN A 155 19.06 -9.67 -5.56
CA ASN A 155 18.65 -10.60 -4.52
C ASN A 155 17.54 -11.56 -4.97
N LEU A 156 16.65 -11.10 -5.85
CA LEU A 156 15.50 -11.86 -6.31
C LEU A 156 15.74 -12.59 -7.65
N ALA A 157 16.96 -12.55 -8.17
CA ALA A 157 17.34 -13.33 -9.35
C ALA A 157 17.05 -14.83 -9.16
N GLY A 158 16.43 -15.45 -10.17
CA GLY A 158 16.08 -16.88 -10.16
C GLY A 158 14.87 -17.27 -9.32
N THR A 159 14.13 -16.31 -8.77
CA THR A 159 12.95 -16.60 -7.92
C THR A 159 11.62 -16.64 -8.69
N ASN A 160 11.65 -16.43 -10.01
CA ASN A 160 10.47 -16.18 -10.86
C ASN A 160 9.61 -14.97 -10.44
N MET A 161 10.14 -14.08 -9.59
CA MET A 161 9.56 -12.78 -9.28
C MET A 161 10.27 -11.70 -10.10
N ARG A 162 9.51 -10.82 -10.75
CA ARG A 162 10.06 -9.73 -11.57
C ARG A 162 10.10 -8.44 -10.78
N VAL A 163 11.26 -7.79 -10.73
CA VAL A 163 11.41 -6.49 -10.06
C VAL A 163 11.10 -5.37 -11.05
N ILE A 164 10.23 -4.45 -10.66
CA ILE A 164 9.92 -3.23 -11.41
C ILE A 164 10.33 -2.03 -10.55
N GLY A 165 11.35 -1.32 -11.01
CA GLY A 165 11.77 -0.04 -10.43
C GLY A 165 10.90 1.08 -10.98
N TRP A 166 10.47 2.02 -10.14
CA TRP A 166 9.72 3.20 -10.58
C TRP A 166 10.35 4.50 -10.07
N LYS A 167 10.15 5.58 -10.82
CA LYS A 167 10.49 6.95 -10.40
C LYS A 167 9.63 7.97 -11.13
N MET A 168 9.65 9.19 -10.65
CA MET A 168 9.12 10.36 -11.36
C MET A 168 10.18 10.98 -12.26
N ARG A 169 9.75 11.56 -13.38
CA ARG A 169 10.59 12.35 -14.28
C ARG A 169 10.78 13.78 -13.75
N SER A 170 11.12 13.90 -12.48
CA SER A 170 11.33 15.17 -11.77
C SER A 170 12.54 15.10 -10.83
N PRO A 171 13.16 16.23 -10.46
CA PRO A 171 14.24 16.24 -9.48
C PRO A 171 13.79 15.72 -8.11
N ASN A 172 12.59 16.12 -7.68
CA ASN A 172 11.96 15.62 -6.47
C ASN A 172 11.09 14.41 -6.78
N GLN A 173 11.02 13.47 -5.84
CA GLN A 173 10.39 12.16 -6.03
C GLN A 173 9.28 11.98 -5.00
N LEU A 174 8.17 11.37 -5.40
CA LEU A 174 7.38 10.65 -4.41
C LEU A 174 8.12 9.40 -3.99
N VAL A 175 7.91 9.04 -2.74
CA VAL A 175 8.52 7.88 -2.10
C VAL A 175 7.52 7.32 -1.08
N GLY A 176 7.82 6.13 -0.56
CA GLY A 176 6.91 5.42 0.34
C GLY A 176 6.01 4.42 -0.39
N PHE A 177 5.21 3.72 0.40
CA PHE A 177 4.35 2.64 -0.08
C PHE A 177 3.21 3.18 -0.95
N GLY A 178 2.69 4.37 -0.65
CA GLY A 178 1.63 5.05 -1.41
C GLY A 178 2.07 5.46 -2.79
N GLY A 179 3.27 6.04 -2.90
CA GLY A 179 3.91 6.32 -4.19
C GLY A 179 4.09 5.06 -5.03
N ALA A 180 4.51 3.96 -4.40
CA ALA A 180 4.67 2.67 -5.08
C ALA A 180 3.33 2.06 -5.52
N ARG A 181 2.28 2.14 -4.69
CA ARG A 181 0.92 1.69 -5.06
C ARG A 181 0.33 2.51 -6.19
N TYR A 182 0.49 3.84 -6.12
CA TYR A 182 0.11 4.75 -7.20
C TYR A 182 0.81 4.36 -8.51
N ALA A 183 2.13 4.17 -8.47
CA ALA A 183 2.93 3.77 -9.63
C ALA A 183 2.52 2.38 -10.16
N ALA A 184 2.23 1.41 -9.30
CA ALA A 184 1.74 0.10 -9.71
C ALA A 184 0.38 0.20 -10.44
N ILE A 185 -0.58 0.95 -9.89
CA ILE A 185 -1.88 1.12 -10.54
C ILE A 185 -1.75 1.85 -11.89
N GLU A 186 -0.94 2.91 -11.99
CA GLU A 186 -0.71 3.58 -13.28
C GLU A 186 -0.05 2.65 -14.31
N PHE A 187 0.88 1.79 -13.87
CA PHE A 187 1.51 0.81 -14.76
C PHE A 187 0.48 -0.16 -15.36
N PHE A 188 -0.40 -0.72 -14.53
CA PHE A 188 -1.41 -1.66 -15.03
C PHE A 188 -2.56 -0.97 -15.76
N LYS A 189 -2.90 0.28 -15.44
CA LYS A 189 -3.81 1.09 -16.27
C LYS A 189 -3.25 1.29 -17.68
N HIS A 190 -1.95 1.52 -17.80
CA HIS A 190 -1.27 1.66 -19.08
C HIS A 190 -1.37 0.38 -19.91
N ILE A 191 -1.05 -0.78 -19.31
CA ILE A 191 -1.20 -2.10 -19.94
C ILE A 191 -2.66 -2.31 -20.41
N ASN A 192 -3.61 -2.01 -19.53
CA ASN A 192 -5.06 -2.14 -19.80
C ASN A 192 -5.53 -1.18 -20.90
N SER A 193 -4.91 0.00 -21.05
CA SER A 193 -5.29 1.00 -22.07
C SER A 193 -4.80 0.67 -23.47
N ASN A 194 -3.73 -0.11 -23.59
CA ASN A 194 -3.06 -0.42 -24.85
C ASN A 194 -3.56 -1.71 -25.52
N THR A 195 -4.74 -2.22 -25.13
CA THR A 195 -5.26 -3.49 -25.65
C THR A 195 -6.69 -3.44 -26.16
N ASN A 196 -6.92 -4.21 -27.22
CA ASN A 196 -8.25 -4.60 -27.68
C ASN A 196 -8.24 -6.11 -28.04
N PRO A 197 -8.96 -6.97 -27.31
CA PRO A 197 -9.79 -6.66 -26.14
C PRO A 197 -8.94 -6.25 -24.93
N VAL A 198 -9.55 -5.46 -24.03
CA VAL A 198 -8.92 -4.98 -22.80
C VAL A 198 -8.41 -6.16 -21.96
N SER A 199 -7.09 -6.20 -21.70
CA SER A 199 -6.42 -7.22 -20.86
C SER A 199 -6.01 -6.67 -19.49
N CYS A 200 -5.65 -7.55 -18.55
CA CYS A 200 -5.23 -7.19 -17.19
C CYS A 200 -6.26 -6.30 -16.46
N ASN A 201 -7.51 -6.78 -16.37
CA ASN A 201 -8.63 -6.03 -15.76
C ASN A 201 -8.54 -5.92 -14.24
N MET A 202 -7.75 -6.78 -13.61
CA MET A 202 -7.61 -6.86 -12.17
C MET A 202 -6.16 -7.16 -11.81
N ILE A 203 -5.72 -6.68 -10.65
CA ILE A 203 -4.44 -7.04 -10.05
C ILE A 203 -4.64 -7.36 -8.57
N TRP A 204 -3.89 -8.33 -8.07
CA TRP A 204 -3.71 -8.48 -6.65
C TRP A 204 -2.60 -7.56 -6.17
N MET A 205 -2.79 -6.89 -5.05
CA MET A 205 -1.81 -6.02 -4.44
C MET A 205 -1.54 -6.47 -3.00
N PHE A 206 -0.28 -6.79 -2.70
CA PHE A 206 0.16 -7.23 -1.38
C PHE A 206 1.22 -6.31 -0.79
N ASP A 207 1.19 -6.14 0.53
CA ASP A 207 2.39 -5.75 1.26
C ASP A 207 3.40 -6.91 1.23
N ASP A 208 4.69 -6.57 1.17
CA ASP A 208 5.77 -7.56 1.09
C ASP A 208 5.84 -8.58 2.22
N ASN A 209 5.38 -8.25 3.43
CA ASN A 209 5.43 -9.14 4.57
C ASN A 209 4.11 -9.86 4.88
N VAL A 210 3.18 -9.96 3.92
CA VAL A 210 2.01 -10.84 4.03
C VAL A 210 2.41 -12.30 3.82
N VAL A 211 2.07 -13.15 4.78
CA VAL A 211 2.50 -14.56 4.80
C VAL A 211 1.34 -15.55 4.75
N TYR A 212 0.16 -15.15 5.21
CA TYR A 212 -1.03 -16.00 5.30
C TYR A 212 -2.29 -15.16 5.42
N ILE A 213 -3.44 -15.70 5.01
CA ILE A 213 -4.76 -15.09 5.23
C ILE A 213 -5.63 -16.16 5.91
N ASN A 214 -6.06 -15.91 7.15
CA ASN A 214 -6.96 -16.85 7.81
C ASN A 214 -8.29 -16.93 7.09
N ASN A 215 -8.89 -18.12 6.98
CA ASN A 215 -10.13 -18.37 6.23
C ASN A 215 -10.07 -17.80 4.79
N PHE A 216 -8.94 -17.87 4.10
CA PHE A 216 -8.83 -17.40 2.71
C PHE A 216 -9.72 -18.24 1.79
N PRO A 217 -10.62 -17.62 1.00
CA PRO A 217 -11.42 -18.32 0.00
C PRO A 217 -10.61 -18.86 -1.20
N ASP A 218 -9.30 -18.60 -1.24
CA ASP A 218 -8.43 -18.74 -2.41
C ASP A 218 -8.61 -17.61 -3.45
N LEU A 219 -7.70 -17.48 -4.41
CA LEU A 219 -7.70 -16.40 -5.40
C LEU A 219 -8.93 -16.45 -6.32
N GLN A 220 -9.24 -17.62 -6.85
CA GLN A 220 -10.26 -17.78 -7.90
C GLN A 220 -11.67 -17.39 -7.40
N PRO A 221 -12.13 -17.82 -6.21
CA PRO A 221 -13.43 -17.39 -5.70
C PRO A 221 -13.52 -15.88 -5.47
N VAL A 222 -12.42 -15.24 -5.06
CA VAL A 222 -12.37 -13.78 -4.85
C VAL A 222 -12.41 -13.04 -6.19
N GLU A 223 -11.68 -13.52 -7.19
CA GLU A 223 -11.71 -13.00 -8.57
C GLU A 223 -13.08 -13.16 -9.23
N ALA A 224 -13.75 -14.29 -8.99
CA ALA A 224 -15.12 -14.53 -9.45
C ALA A 224 -16.11 -13.59 -8.77
N ALA A 225 -15.99 -13.39 -7.45
CA ALA A 225 -16.83 -12.44 -6.70
C ALA A 225 -16.65 -11.00 -7.21
N MET A 226 -15.40 -10.59 -7.46
CA MET A 226 -15.10 -9.31 -8.11
C MET A 226 -15.75 -9.25 -9.49
N THR A 227 -15.63 -10.27 -10.34
CA THR A 227 -16.19 -10.26 -11.71
C THR A 227 -17.73 -10.21 -11.71
N ASN A 228 -18.38 -10.94 -10.81
CA ASN A 228 -19.84 -11.04 -10.75
C ASN A 228 -20.52 -9.79 -10.21
N ASN A 229 -19.81 -8.91 -9.51
CA ASN A 229 -20.34 -7.65 -9.02
C ASN A 229 -19.70 -6.46 -9.75
N ALA A 230 -20.36 -5.97 -10.80
CA ALA A 230 -19.87 -4.87 -11.62
C ALA A 230 -19.64 -3.55 -10.85
N ASN A 231 -20.19 -3.38 -9.65
CA ASN A 231 -19.97 -2.17 -8.85
C ASN A 231 -18.66 -2.23 -8.03
N LEU A 232 -18.08 -3.40 -7.80
CA LEU A 232 -16.86 -3.49 -7.00
C LEU A 232 -15.65 -2.93 -7.75
N VAL A 233 -14.85 -2.16 -7.02
CA VAL A 233 -13.55 -1.64 -7.46
C VAL A 233 -12.42 -2.27 -6.65
N GLY A 234 -12.65 -2.53 -5.36
CA GLY A 234 -11.70 -3.17 -4.46
C GLY A 234 -12.33 -4.29 -3.63
N LEU A 235 -11.61 -5.40 -3.48
CA LEU A 235 -12.01 -6.52 -2.64
C LEU A 235 -10.80 -7.02 -1.82
N GLY A 236 -10.92 -7.06 -0.50
CA GLY A 236 -9.79 -7.44 0.36
C GLY A 236 -10.22 -8.21 1.61
N PHE A 237 -9.40 -8.08 2.64
CA PHE A 237 -9.52 -8.84 3.90
C PHE A 237 -9.26 -7.93 5.09
N THR A 238 -9.68 -8.38 6.27
CA THR A 238 -9.38 -7.67 7.51
C THR A 238 -7.88 -7.70 7.75
N GLY A 239 -7.24 -6.56 8.02
CA GLY A 239 -5.83 -6.55 8.39
C GLY A 239 -5.60 -7.06 9.81
N ALA A 240 -4.53 -7.81 10.06
CA ALA A 240 -4.11 -8.08 11.44
C ALA A 240 -3.69 -6.79 12.13
N THR A 241 -3.99 -6.71 13.42
CA THR A 241 -3.65 -5.56 14.28
C THR A 241 -2.17 -5.52 14.67
N SER A 242 -1.43 -6.62 14.49
CA SER A 242 0.01 -6.73 14.77
C SER A 242 0.68 -7.70 13.80
N ALA A 243 1.97 -7.52 13.57
CA ALA A 243 2.78 -8.53 12.90
C ALA A 243 3.12 -9.68 13.87
N LEU A 244 3.24 -10.90 13.36
CA LEU A 244 3.48 -12.11 14.12
C LEU A 244 4.95 -12.48 14.16
N THR A 245 5.45 -12.94 15.31
CA THR A 245 6.82 -13.45 15.43
C THR A 245 7.01 -14.73 14.62
N TYR A 246 8.27 -15.14 14.46
CA TYR A 246 8.62 -16.39 13.80
C TYR A 246 7.87 -17.58 14.42
N GLU A 247 7.89 -17.70 15.75
CA GLU A 247 7.23 -18.78 16.48
C GLU A 247 5.72 -18.74 16.28
N GLN A 248 5.11 -17.56 16.33
CA GLN A 248 3.67 -17.39 16.12
C GLN A 248 3.26 -17.82 14.71
N ILE A 249 4.06 -17.52 13.68
CA ILE A 249 3.82 -18.02 12.32
C ILE A 249 3.94 -19.53 12.24
N THR A 250 4.99 -20.11 12.81
CA THR A 250 5.16 -21.58 12.82
C THR A 250 4.00 -22.28 13.52
N GLN A 251 3.43 -21.70 14.58
CA GLN A 251 2.24 -22.26 15.23
C GLN A 251 1.02 -22.31 14.32
N ILE A 252 0.89 -21.43 13.31
CA ILE A 252 -0.20 -21.51 12.33
C ILE A 252 -0.13 -22.82 11.53
N ALA A 253 1.08 -23.29 11.20
CA ALA A 253 1.29 -24.54 10.47
C ALA A 253 0.72 -25.76 11.22
N HIS A 254 0.69 -25.70 12.55
CA HIS A 254 0.24 -26.78 13.42
C HIS A 254 -1.26 -26.70 13.79
N GLN A 255 -1.96 -25.64 13.40
CA GLN A 255 -3.38 -25.50 13.67
C GLN A 255 -4.20 -26.40 12.73
N PRO A 256 -5.38 -26.89 13.17
CA PRO A 256 -6.31 -27.58 12.27
C PRO A 256 -6.76 -26.64 11.15
N PRO A 257 -6.92 -27.12 9.89
CA PRO A 257 -7.34 -26.29 8.77
C PRO A 257 -8.56 -25.44 9.15
N PRO A 258 -8.60 -24.15 8.76
CA PRO A 258 -9.73 -23.33 9.09
C PRO A 258 -11.00 -23.91 8.46
N GLN A 259 -12.11 -23.93 9.18
CA GLN A 259 -13.40 -24.10 8.51
C GLN A 259 -13.62 -22.89 7.61
N GLN A 260 -13.66 -23.10 6.30
CA GLN A 260 -14.01 -22.05 5.35
C GLN A 260 -15.44 -21.60 5.62
N VAL A 261 -15.58 -20.48 6.33
CA VAL A 261 -16.85 -19.76 6.39
C VAL A 261 -16.84 -18.79 5.22
N ALA A 262 -17.43 -19.19 4.10
CA ALA A 262 -17.66 -18.31 2.96
C ALA A 262 -18.72 -17.26 3.33
N ALA A 263 -18.37 -16.32 4.21
CA ALA A 263 -19.17 -15.14 4.44
C ALA A 263 -19.12 -14.27 3.19
N ALA A 264 -20.27 -13.76 2.75
CA ALA A 264 -20.31 -12.77 1.69
C ALA A 264 -19.47 -11.54 2.10
N PRO A 265 -18.75 -10.91 1.16
CA PRO A 265 -18.01 -9.70 1.46
C PRO A 265 -18.98 -8.56 1.81
N VAL A 266 -18.57 -7.70 2.73
CA VAL A 266 -19.37 -6.54 3.21
C VAL A 266 -18.59 -5.25 2.98
N GLY A 267 -19.27 -4.12 3.14
CA GLY A 267 -18.66 -2.80 3.01
C GLY A 267 -17.40 -2.65 3.88
N ALA A 268 -16.30 -2.26 3.25
CA ALA A 268 -15.01 -2.16 3.90
C ALA A 268 -14.77 -0.77 4.48
N PRO A 269 -14.43 -0.65 5.79
CA PRO A 269 -13.95 0.62 6.29
C PRO A 269 -12.60 0.98 5.65
N ILE A 270 -11.75 -0.03 5.41
CA ILE A 270 -10.39 0.11 4.90
C ILE A 270 -9.98 -1.19 4.19
N LEU A 271 -9.42 -1.11 2.96
CA LEU A 271 -8.76 -2.22 2.29
C LEU A 271 -7.24 -2.01 2.32
N GLN A 272 -6.53 -2.92 2.98
CA GLN A 272 -5.09 -2.84 3.18
C GLN A 272 -4.45 -4.23 3.11
N GLN A 273 -3.12 -4.24 2.93
CA GLN A 273 -2.22 -5.38 3.05
C GLN A 273 -2.36 -6.48 1.99
N ALA A 274 -3.59 -6.87 1.60
CA ALA A 274 -3.88 -7.83 0.54
C ALA A 274 -5.22 -7.47 -0.11
N VAL A 275 -5.18 -6.92 -1.33
CA VAL A 275 -6.37 -6.37 -2.00
C VAL A 275 -6.36 -6.73 -3.48
N LEU A 276 -7.49 -7.20 -3.99
CA LEU A 276 -7.78 -7.31 -5.42
C LEU A 276 -8.39 -5.98 -5.91
N TRP A 277 -7.70 -5.31 -6.83
CA TRP A 277 -8.15 -4.06 -7.44
C TRP A 277 -8.61 -4.29 -8.87
N ARG A 278 -9.75 -3.70 -9.24
CA ARG A 278 -10.23 -3.67 -10.63
C ARG A 278 -9.62 -2.50 -11.38
N ILE A 279 -8.55 -2.78 -12.12
CA ILE A 279 -7.82 -1.80 -12.93
C ILE A 279 -8.69 -1.17 -14.01
N SER A 280 -9.59 -1.92 -14.65
CA SER A 280 -10.45 -1.37 -15.70
C SER A 280 -11.40 -0.28 -15.19
N ALA A 281 -11.96 -0.43 -13.99
CA ALA A 281 -12.82 0.58 -13.35
C ALA A 281 -12.01 1.81 -12.89
N LEU A 282 -10.83 1.58 -12.31
CA LEU A 282 -9.91 2.66 -11.94
C LEU A 282 -9.41 3.44 -13.16
N ARG A 283 -9.16 2.77 -14.29
CA ARG A 283 -8.83 3.42 -15.56
C ARG A 283 -10.00 4.25 -16.08
N ALA A 284 -11.21 3.67 -16.16
CA ALA A 284 -12.39 4.34 -16.72
C ALA A 284 -12.75 5.63 -15.95
N SER A 285 -12.56 5.64 -14.64
CA SER A 285 -12.79 6.80 -13.78
C SER A 285 -11.56 7.70 -13.61
N ASN A 286 -10.42 7.30 -14.18
CA ASN A 286 -9.09 7.84 -13.90
C ASN A 286 -8.76 7.97 -12.40
N THR A 287 -9.26 7.07 -11.56
CA THR A 287 -9.07 7.11 -10.11
C THR A 287 -7.79 6.38 -9.70
N ASN A 288 -7.03 6.89 -8.75
CA ASN A 288 -5.87 6.21 -8.16
C ASN A 288 -5.69 6.60 -6.68
N TYR A 289 -4.76 5.92 -5.99
CA TYR A 289 -4.15 6.42 -4.76
C TYR A 289 -3.71 7.87 -4.92
N CYS A 290 -3.93 8.66 -3.89
CA CYS A 290 -3.56 10.06 -3.96
C CYS A 290 -2.07 10.22 -3.62
N PRO A 291 -1.25 10.78 -4.53
CA PRO A 291 0.19 10.99 -4.32
C PRO A 291 0.50 11.97 -3.18
N TYR A 292 -0.52 12.66 -2.67
CA TYR A 292 -0.41 13.69 -1.64
C TYR A 292 -0.50 13.13 -0.21
N PHE A 293 -0.80 11.83 -0.07
CA PHE A 293 -0.68 11.08 1.17
C PHE A 293 0.65 10.31 1.13
N ILE A 294 1.56 10.64 2.04
CA ILE A 294 2.99 10.30 1.98
C ILE A 294 3.44 9.55 3.25
N THR A 295 2.65 9.61 4.33
CA THR A 295 3.05 9.23 5.68
C THR A 295 2.26 8.15 6.37
N SER A 296 1.09 7.74 5.87
CA SER A 296 0.73 6.31 5.88
C SER A 296 -0.69 5.98 5.46
N ALA A 297 -1.65 6.88 5.58
CA ALA A 297 -3.02 6.48 5.26
C ALA A 297 -3.30 6.57 3.75
N GLU A 298 -2.25 6.78 2.94
CA GLU A 298 -2.20 6.39 1.53
C GLU A 298 -2.85 5.03 1.29
N ASP A 299 -2.56 4.02 2.12
CA ASP A 299 -3.10 2.66 2.02
C ASP A 299 -4.64 2.62 2.15
N SER A 300 -5.24 3.50 2.96
CA SER A 300 -6.70 3.58 3.18
C SER A 300 -7.38 4.67 2.34
N SER A 301 -6.60 5.59 1.75
CA SER A 301 -7.09 6.79 1.08
C SER A 301 -8.05 6.51 -0.06
N LEU A 302 -7.65 5.56 -0.92
CA LEU A 302 -8.44 5.13 -2.05
C LEU A 302 -9.72 4.42 -1.60
N THR A 303 -9.65 3.58 -0.56
CA THR A 303 -10.83 2.89 -0.01
C THR A 303 -11.87 3.89 0.47
N LYS A 304 -11.45 4.87 1.27
CA LYS A 304 -12.33 5.91 1.82
C LYS A 304 -12.93 6.80 0.74
N TYR A 305 -12.13 7.18 -0.26
CA TYR A 305 -12.62 7.95 -1.39
C TYR A 305 -13.67 7.20 -2.20
N LEU A 306 -13.47 5.90 -2.45
CA LEU A 306 -14.41 5.05 -3.19
C LEU A 306 -15.65 4.68 -2.36
N GLY A 307 -15.53 4.64 -1.04
CA GLY A 307 -16.60 4.26 -0.12
C GLY A 307 -16.81 2.75 -0.01
N ASP A 308 -17.61 2.36 0.97
CA ASP A 308 -17.92 0.98 1.34
C ASP A 308 -18.80 0.23 0.32
N THR A 309 -19.47 0.96 -0.57
CA THR A 309 -20.25 0.37 -1.67
C THR A 309 -19.38 -0.17 -2.80
N LEU A 310 -18.24 0.47 -3.08
CA LEU A 310 -17.30 0.08 -4.14
C LEU A 310 -16.14 -0.76 -3.60
N CYS A 311 -15.89 -0.72 -2.29
CA CYS A 311 -14.83 -1.44 -1.62
C CYS A 311 -15.39 -2.39 -0.56
N GLN A 312 -15.11 -3.68 -0.68
CA GLN A 312 -15.62 -4.69 0.24
C GLN A 312 -14.53 -5.62 0.78
N TYR A 313 -14.79 -6.30 1.89
CA TYR A 313 -13.87 -7.28 2.46
C TYR A 313 -14.59 -8.50 3.04
N TYR A 314 -13.87 -9.62 3.11
CA TYR A 314 -14.33 -10.82 3.80
C TYR A 314 -14.10 -10.68 5.32
N VAL A 315 -15.16 -10.45 6.08
CA VAL A 315 -15.10 -10.21 7.54
C VAL A 315 -14.46 -11.36 8.30
N GLY A 316 -14.73 -12.60 7.88
CA GLY A 316 -14.17 -13.79 8.51
C GLY A 316 -12.70 -14.06 8.17
N SER A 317 -12.11 -13.27 7.26
CA SER A 317 -10.76 -13.51 6.76
C SER A 317 -9.80 -12.41 7.24
N THR A 318 -8.64 -12.83 7.74
CA THR A 318 -7.67 -11.91 8.37
C THR A 318 -6.28 -12.11 7.80
N VAL A 319 -5.69 -11.04 7.25
CA VAL A 319 -4.31 -11.01 6.75
C VAL A 319 -3.33 -11.13 7.90
N GLN A 320 -2.43 -12.09 7.83
CA GLN A 320 -1.33 -12.29 8.78
C GLN A 320 -0.02 -11.80 8.16
N LYS A 321 0.76 -11.07 8.96
CA LYS A 321 2.03 -10.47 8.53
C LYS A 321 3.18 -10.99 9.37
N GLY A 322 4.32 -11.28 8.75
CA GLY A 322 5.56 -11.58 9.47
C GLY A 322 6.14 -10.32 10.12
N ALA A 323 6.53 -10.42 11.39
CA ALA A 323 7.35 -9.43 12.05
C ALA A 323 8.75 -9.41 11.44
N LEU A 324 9.37 -8.23 11.41
CA LEU A 324 10.68 -8.02 10.82
C LEU A 324 11.65 -7.57 11.90
N ALA A 325 12.80 -8.23 11.96
CA ALA A 325 13.93 -7.84 12.79
C ALA A 325 14.73 -6.71 12.11
N SER A 326 15.59 -6.02 12.87
CA SER A 326 16.48 -5.00 12.32
C SER A 326 17.44 -5.55 11.24
N THR A 327 17.78 -6.83 11.33
CA THR A 327 18.59 -7.59 10.36
C THR A 327 17.84 -7.96 9.09
N ASP A 328 16.53 -7.77 9.04
CA ASP A 328 15.71 -8.03 7.85
C ASP A 328 15.72 -6.90 6.84
N TYR A 329 16.30 -5.76 7.23
CA TYR A 329 16.43 -4.60 6.38
C TYR A 329 17.77 -4.60 5.62
N ASP A 330 17.71 -4.37 4.31
CA ASP A 330 18.90 -4.40 3.45
C ASP A 330 19.91 -3.31 3.84
N ASN A 331 19.40 -2.13 4.24
CA ASN A 331 20.14 -0.93 4.68
C ASN A 331 21.27 -0.49 3.73
N GLN A 332 21.14 -0.83 2.46
CA GLN A 332 22.07 -0.51 1.39
C GLN A 332 22.00 0.97 0.99
N PRO A 333 23.00 1.51 0.25
CA PRO A 333 22.98 2.90 -0.19
C PRO A 333 21.68 3.33 -0.90
N GLY A 334 21.05 2.40 -1.65
CA GLY A 334 19.75 2.61 -2.30
C GLY A 334 18.61 2.92 -1.33
N SER A 335 18.50 2.18 -0.22
CA SER A 335 17.45 2.38 0.78
C SER A 335 17.74 3.57 1.71
N GLN A 336 19.02 3.87 1.95
CA GLN A 336 19.44 5.11 2.62
C GLN A 336 19.06 6.35 1.79
N ARG A 337 19.31 6.32 0.48
CA ARG A 337 18.90 7.38 -0.45
C ARG A 337 17.37 7.52 -0.50
N PHE A 338 16.64 6.42 -0.55
CA PHE A 338 15.18 6.43 -0.46
C PHE A 338 14.69 7.09 0.83
N SER A 339 15.29 6.74 1.98
CA SER A 339 14.98 7.34 3.27
C SER A 339 15.29 8.83 3.31
N ALA A 340 16.41 9.26 2.72
CA ALA A 340 16.76 10.68 2.61
C ALA A 340 15.77 11.47 1.75
N LEU A 341 15.34 10.92 0.61
CA LEU A 341 14.30 11.52 -0.23
C LEU A 341 12.98 11.67 0.54
N LYS A 342 12.60 10.67 1.36
CA LYS A 342 11.41 10.73 2.19
C LYS A 342 11.52 11.84 3.22
N SER A 343 12.62 11.91 3.96
CA SER A 343 12.86 12.97 4.94
C SER A 343 12.84 14.36 4.30
N GLN A 344 13.45 14.51 3.12
CA GLN A 344 13.44 15.77 2.37
C GLN A 344 12.01 16.18 2.00
N LEU A 345 11.20 15.27 1.45
CA LEU A 345 9.82 15.54 1.08
C LEU A 345 8.98 15.96 2.30
N LEU A 346 9.14 15.27 3.43
CA LEU A 346 8.41 15.60 4.66
C LEU A 346 8.84 16.93 5.25
N ASN A 347 10.13 17.25 5.24
CA ASN A 347 10.62 18.55 5.68
C ASN A 347 10.02 19.67 4.83
N LEU A 348 10.03 19.53 3.50
CA LEU A 348 9.49 20.55 2.61
C LEU A 348 7.98 20.76 2.82
N LEU A 349 7.23 19.69 3.05
CA LEU A 349 5.80 19.78 3.37
C LEU A 349 5.56 20.45 4.72
N TYR A 350 6.42 20.21 5.70
CA TYR A 350 6.33 20.80 7.03
C TYR A 350 6.69 22.29 7.01
N GLU A 351 7.79 22.67 6.35
CA GLU A 351 8.28 24.06 6.28
C GLU A 351 7.38 24.98 5.44
N ASN A 352 6.75 24.44 4.39
CA ASN A 352 5.86 25.21 3.51
C ASN A 352 4.38 25.09 3.92
N ALA A 353 4.08 24.42 5.03
CA ALA A 353 2.71 24.31 5.49
C ALA A 353 2.22 25.62 6.10
N GLN A 354 0.97 25.97 5.78
CA GLN A 354 0.15 26.80 6.65
C GLN A 354 -0.63 25.84 7.56
N PRO A 355 -0.18 25.61 8.81
CA PRO A 355 -0.81 24.62 9.68
C PRO A 355 -2.27 25.01 9.92
N PRO A 356 -3.21 24.06 9.85
CA PRO A 356 -4.58 24.33 10.24
C PRO A 356 -4.62 24.62 11.74
N ASN A 357 -5.51 25.51 12.14
CA ASN A 357 -5.81 25.69 13.55
C ASN A 357 -6.79 24.60 14.01
N ILE A 358 -6.52 24.05 15.19
CA ILE A 358 -7.24 22.96 15.82
C ILE A 358 -7.78 23.45 17.18
N ASP A 359 -9.05 23.18 17.44
CA ASP A 359 -9.65 23.36 18.75
C ASP A 359 -9.39 22.13 19.63
N THR A 360 -8.98 22.36 20.87
CA THR A 360 -8.84 21.33 21.90
C THR A 360 -9.71 21.70 23.10
N PRO A 361 -10.01 20.76 24.03
CA PRO A 361 -10.73 21.10 25.25
C PRO A 361 -10.06 22.18 26.10
N ALA A 362 -8.73 22.31 26.00
CA ALA A 362 -7.93 23.24 26.81
C ALA A 362 -7.62 24.56 26.10
N GLN A 363 -7.68 24.60 24.77
CA GLN A 363 -7.27 25.75 23.96
C GLN A 363 -8.00 25.76 22.62
N ALA A 364 -8.65 26.88 22.30
CA ALA A 364 -9.22 27.14 20.98
C ALA A 364 -8.15 27.68 20.01
N ASN A 365 -8.31 27.38 18.72
CA ASN A 365 -7.56 27.93 17.60
C ASN A 365 -6.04 27.71 17.71
N CYS A 366 -5.61 26.54 18.18
CA CYS A 366 -4.21 26.18 18.33
C CYS A 366 -3.62 25.66 17.00
N PRO A 367 -2.53 26.23 16.46
CA PRO A 367 -1.89 25.69 15.27
C PRO A 367 -1.50 24.21 15.46
N LEU A 368 -1.79 23.37 14.47
CA LEU A 368 -1.56 21.92 14.59
C LEU A 368 -0.12 21.56 14.97
N ASN A 369 0.88 22.24 14.43
CA ASN A 369 2.28 22.02 14.79
C ASN A 369 2.59 22.39 16.25
N THR A 370 1.99 23.46 16.78
CA THR A 370 2.10 23.84 18.19
C THR A 370 1.48 22.78 19.09
N LEU A 371 0.30 22.27 18.73
CA LEU A 371 -0.35 21.18 19.47
C LEU A 371 0.54 19.93 19.51
N LEU A 372 1.06 19.49 18.36
CA LEU A 372 1.92 18.29 18.29
C LEU A 372 3.24 18.45 19.05
N ALA A 373 3.77 19.66 19.18
CA ALA A 373 4.98 19.92 19.95
C ALA A 373 4.80 19.68 21.47
N THR A 374 3.57 19.50 21.95
CA THR A 374 3.26 19.21 23.37
C THR A 374 3.27 17.72 23.72
N PHE A 375 3.55 16.83 22.77
CA PHE A 375 3.75 15.41 23.06
C PHE A 375 4.89 15.19 24.09
N PRO A 376 4.82 14.13 24.92
CA PRO A 376 5.90 13.82 25.85
C PRO A 376 7.25 13.59 25.13
N PRO A 377 8.39 13.92 25.77
CA PRO A 377 9.72 13.73 25.18
C PRO A 377 9.97 12.30 24.68
N ALA A 378 9.44 11.29 25.36
CA ALA A 378 9.55 9.89 24.94
C ALA A 378 8.94 9.63 23.56
N THR A 379 7.86 10.33 23.20
CA THR A 379 7.22 10.25 21.87
C THR A 379 8.02 11.05 20.84
N LEU A 380 8.41 12.28 21.19
CA LEU A 380 9.19 13.16 20.32
C LEU A 380 10.57 12.59 19.96
N ASN A 381 11.16 11.77 20.83
CA ASN A 381 12.43 11.08 20.58
C ASN A 381 12.28 9.89 19.61
N LYS A 382 11.07 9.34 19.43
CA LYS A 382 10.81 8.19 18.56
C LYS A 382 10.46 8.57 17.13
N GLU A 383 9.93 9.77 16.91
CA GLU A 383 9.49 10.20 15.58
C GLU A 383 9.71 11.70 15.38
N LEU A 384 10.22 12.04 14.20
CA LEU A 384 10.51 13.42 13.82
C LEU A 384 9.22 14.27 13.70
N PRO A 385 9.22 15.55 14.12
CA PRO A 385 8.03 16.41 14.11
C PRO A 385 7.31 16.49 12.76
N GLN A 386 8.05 16.56 11.65
CA GLN A 386 7.50 16.61 10.30
C GLN A 386 6.76 15.33 9.90
N VAL A 387 7.18 14.16 10.40
CA VAL A 387 6.50 12.89 10.14
C VAL A 387 5.17 12.89 10.89
N MET A 388 5.21 13.24 12.17
CA MET A 388 4.02 13.31 13.02
C MET A 388 3.00 14.33 12.49
N TYR A 389 3.47 15.52 12.10
CA TYR A 389 2.65 16.55 11.46
C TYR A 389 1.99 16.03 10.18
N SER A 390 2.78 15.42 9.29
CA SER A 390 2.24 14.90 8.04
C SER A 390 1.18 13.82 8.29
N LYS A 391 1.37 12.91 9.26
CA LYS A 391 0.37 11.92 9.67
C LYS A 391 -0.89 12.56 10.23
N ALA A 392 -0.77 13.59 11.05
CA ALA A 392 -1.91 14.31 11.61
C ALA A 392 -2.74 15.00 10.53
N VAL A 393 -2.09 15.69 9.59
CA VAL A 393 -2.77 16.31 8.43
C VAL A 393 -3.47 15.24 7.59
N GLU A 394 -2.79 14.13 7.32
CA GLU A 394 -3.40 12.99 6.65
C GLU A 394 -4.64 12.49 7.40
N GLN A 395 -4.53 12.24 8.69
CA GLN A 395 -5.64 11.79 9.54
C GLN A 395 -6.85 12.74 9.44
N ILE A 396 -6.63 14.06 9.46
CA ILE A 396 -7.68 15.07 9.28
C ILE A 396 -8.35 14.93 7.90
N LEU A 397 -7.57 14.83 6.82
CA LEU A 397 -8.10 14.65 5.47
C LEU A 397 -8.86 13.32 5.32
N PHE A 398 -8.44 12.28 6.03
CA PHE A 398 -9.14 11.00 6.06
C PHE A 398 -10.46 11.04 6.82
N THR A 399 -10.50 11.72 7.96
CA THR A 399 -11.75 11.93 8.69
C THR A 399 -12.72 12.80 7.88
N ALA A 400 -12.21 13.76 7.10
CA ALA A 400 -13.04 14.53 6.18
C ALA A 400 -13.74 13.66 5.14
N LEU A 401 -13.02 12.69 4.53
CA LEU A 401 -13.60 11.73 3.59
C LEU A 401 -14.71 10.88 4.24
N ASP A 402 -14.47 10.37 5.45
CA ASP A 402 -15.47 9.56 6.19
C ASP A 402 -16.74 10.37 6.49
N ASN A 403 -16.58 11.66 6.79
CA ASN A 403 -17.68 12.58 7.05
C ASN A 403 -18.31 13.18 5.77
N GLN A 404 -18.00 12.61 4.60
CA GLN A 404 -18.51 13.06 3.29
C GLN A 404 -18.18 14.52 2.95
N LEU A 405 -17.14 15.09 3.58
CA LEU A 405 -16.60 16.40 3.24
C LEU A 405 -15.72 16.28 2.00
N ARG A 406 -15.91 17.19 1.04
CA ARG A 406 -15.31 17.04 -0.29
C ARG A 406 -13.83 17.43 -0.24
N LEU A 407 -12.96 16.60 -0.80
CA LEU A 407 -11.60 17.05 -1.13
C LEU A 407 -11.58 17.72 -2.52
N PRO A 408 -10.59 18.57 -2.81
CA PRO A 408 -10.47 19.22 -4.12
C PRO A 408 -10.48 18.21 -5.28
N VAL A 409 -11.07 18.60 -6.41
CA VAL A 409 -10.95 17.84 -7.66
C VAL A 409 -9.47 17.68 -8.01
N GLY A 410 -9.07 16.51 -8.51
CA GLY A 410 -7.67 16.21 -8.77
C GLY A 410 -6.93 15.51 -7.62
N THR A 411 -7.58 15.33 -6.46
CA THR A 411 -6.98 14.61 -5.33
C THR A 411 -6.87 13.11 -5.62
N PHE A 412 -7.89 12.49 -6.22
CA PHE A 412 -7.90 11.05 -6.54
C PHE A 412 -8.17 10.77 -8.01
N THR A 413 -8.71 11.74 -8.76
CA THR A 413 -9.01 11.64 -10.18
C THR A 413 -7.94 12.39 -10.97
N PHE A 414 -7.20 11.68 -11.82
CA PHE A 414 -6.06 12.23 -12.54
C PHE A 414 -6.32 12.24 -14.03
N THR A 415 -5.62 13.09 -14.79
CA THR A 415 -5.47 12.80 -16.22
C THR A 415 -4.56 11.58 -16.36
N PRO A 416 -4.71 10.76 -17.42
CA PRO A 416 -3.81 9.62 -17.65
C PRO A 416 -2.33 10.00 -17.52
N ALA A 417 -1.54 9.15 -16.85
CA ALA A 417 -0.11 9.39 -16.68
C ALA A 417 0.65 9.24 -18.00
N PHE A 418 1.67 10.08 -18.21
CA PHE A 418 2.70 9.84 -19.20
C PHE A 418 3.69 8.82 -18.65
N ILE A 419 3.88 7.73 -19.40
CA ILE A 419 4.69 6.59 -18.96
C ILE A 419 5.84 6.37 -19.92
N GLN A 420 7.05 6.29 -19.36
CA GLN A 420 8.27 5.90 -20.05
C GLN A 420 8.74 4.54 -19.53
N LEU A 421 8.96 3.59 -20.42
CA LEU A 421 9.53 2.28 -20.12
C LEU A 421 11.00 2.25 -20.52
N ILE A 422 11.86 1.71 -19.65
CA ILE A 422 13.29 1.54 -19.91
C ILE A 422 13.66 0.08 -19.63
N ASP A 423 14.00 -0.66 -20.67
CA ASP A 423 14.62 -1.97 -20.53
C ASP A 423 16.04 -1.81 -19.99
N VAL A 424 16.39 -2.62 -19.00
CA VAL A 424 17.77 -2.77 -18.53
C VAL A 424 18.33 -4.07 -19.08
N ILE A 425 19.55 -3.99 -19.62
CA ILE A 425 20.32 -5.12 -20.17
C ILE A 425 20.97 -5.90 -19.04
#